data_AF-A0A4P7WTU8-F1
#
_entry.id   AF-A0A4P7WTU8-F1
#
_cell.length_a   1.000
_cell.length_b   1.000
_cell.length_c   1.000
_cell.angle_alpha   90.00
_cell.angle_beta   90.00
_cell.angle_gamma   90.00
#
_symmetry.space_group_name_H-M   'P 1'
#
loop_
_entity.id
_entity.type
_entity.pdbx_description
1 polymer ?
#
loop_
_entity_poly.entity_id
_entity_poly.type
_entity_poly.pdbx_seq_one_letter_code
_entity_poly.pdbx_strand_id
1 'polypeptide(L)'
;MILKKIINTVKDNKSRHKRTEALTNELIWANVYHDSIRGVACLNNLSINIGRWAGNYSFFYILKRILFDLKPESILELGLGESSKFVSTLVSNNILQSSHIIIEHDKEWIKKFNKEFELSGSSEIKHFEAIDKDVLNQKYLGYQDIEKLQNNFSLYIIDGPFGSSSYSRYDIVELAKMFTQDKEFIIIIDDYNRAGEKETAESLLQVLKEKSIDVNYKCYSGSKSQLVIVTKSYKMALSL
;
A
#
# COMPACT_ATOMS: atom_id res chain seq x y z
N MET A 1 12.05 35.88 -28.24
CA MET A 1 12.32 34.47 -28.62
C MET A 1 13.35 33.79 -27.71
N ILE A 2 14.50 34.41 -27.44
CA ILE A 2 15.58 33.85 -26.57
C ILE A 2 15.11 33.61 -25.13
N LEU A 3 14.43 34.58 -24.50
CA LEU A 3 13.95 34.46 -23.11
C LEU A 3 13.00 33.27 -22.91
N LYS A 4 12.07 33.04 -23.84
CA LYS A 4 11.14 31.89 -23.81
C LYS A 4 11.90 30.56 -23.91
N LYS A 5 12.95 30.49 -24.73
CA LYS A 5 13.82 29.31 -24.86
C LYS A 5 14.56 29.04 -23.55
N ILE A 6 15.12 30.07 -22.91
CA ILE A 6 15.80 29.95 -21.61
C ILE A 6 14.83 29.45 -20.54
N ILE A 7 13.63 30.02 -20.43
CA ILE A 7 12.62 29.60 -19.45
C ILE A 7 12.26 28.12 -19.64
N ASN A 8 12.04 27.69 -20.88
CA ASN A 8 11.73 26.29 -21.17
C ASN A 8 12.91 25.37 -20.81
N THR A 9 14.14 25.74 -21.16
CA THR A 9 15.33 24.98 -20.77
C THR A 9 15.49 24.86 -19.26
N VAL A 10 15.23 25.92 -18.49
CA VAL A 10 15.28 25.88 -17.02
C VAL A 10 14.19 24.95 -16.46
N LYS A 11 12.97 25.01 -17.00
CA LYS A 11 11.88 24.10 -16.60
C LYS A 11 12.23 22.64 -16.89
N ASP A 12 12.77 22.37 -18.08
CA ASP A 12 13.17 21.03 -18.49
C ASP A 12 14.30 20.48 -17.60
N ASN A 13 15.31 21.31 -17.32
CA ASN A 13 16.40 20.95 -16.42
C ASN A 13 15.88 20.68 -15.00
N LYS A 14 14.99 21.51 -14.47
CA LYS A 14 14.37 21.29 -13.16
C LYS A 14 13.61 19.96 -13.11
N SER A 15 12.86 19.63 -14.15
CA SER A 15 12.15 18.35 -14.26
C SER A 15 13.12 17.16 -14.33
N ARG A 16 14.22 17.29 -15.07
CA ARG A 16 15.27 16.25 -15.15
C ARG A 16 15.97 16.05 -13.81
N HIS A 17 16.29 17.13 -13.08
CA HIS A 17 16.88 17.04 -11.74
C HIS A 17 15.95 16.35 -10.76
N LYS A 18 14.66 16.73 -10.72
CA LYS A 18 13.66 16.04 -9.89
C LYS A 18 13.55 14.55 -10.20
N ARG A 19 13.56 14.18 -11.48
CA ARG A 19 13.55 12.77 -11.90
C ARG A 19 14.81 12.04 -11.43
N THR A 20 15.98 12.68 -11.54
CA THR A 20 17.25 12.11 -11.11
C THR A 20 17.28 11.89 -9.59
N GLU A 21 16.79 12.87 -8.83
CA GLU A 21 16.64 12.77 -7.38
C GLU A 21 15.71 11.61 -6.98
N ALA A 22 14.55 11.49 -7.62
CA ALA A 22 13.62 10.39 -7.36
C ALA A 22 14.22 9.00 -7.67
N LEU A 23 14.95 8.87 -8.78
CA LEU A 23 15.67 7.63 -9.11
C LEU A 23 16.82 7.34 -8.13
N THR A 24 17.51 8.37 -7.66
CA THR A 24 18.59 8.22 -6.67
C THR A 24 18.03 7.79 -5.31
N ASN A 25 16.92 8.38 -4.88
CA ASN A 25 16.22 7.96 -3.68
C ASN A 25 15.73 6.51 -3.77
N GLU A 26 15.27 6.07 -4.94
CA GLU A 26 14.91 4.66 -5.17
C GLU A 26 16.12 3.73 -5.02
N LEU A 27 17.31 4.13 -5.47
CA LEU A 27 18.54 3.36 -5.25
C LEU A 27 18.94 3.30 -3.77
N ILE A 28 18.77 4.41 -3.03
CA ILE A 28 19.00 4.41 -1.57
C ILE A 28 18.04 3.43 -0.91
N TRP A 29 16.74 3.50 -1.23
CA TRP A 29 15.75 2.56 -0.71
C TRP A 29 16.03 1.11 -1.10
N ALA A 30 16.54 0.85 -2.30
CA ALA A 30 16.95 -0.48 -2.71
C ALA A 30 18.04 -1.03 -1.78
N ASN A 31 19.08 -0.23 -1.48
CA ASN A 31 20.14 -0.64 -0.55
C ASN A 31 19.58 -0.88 0.85
N VAL A 32 18.77 0.06 1.37
CA VAL A 32 18.13 -0.07 2.69
C VAL A 32 17.28 -1.33 2.77
N TYR A 33 16.45 -1.59 1.75
CA TYR A 33 15.63 -2.78 1.67
C TYR A 33 16.47 -4.06 1.64
N HIS A 34 17.44 -4.15 0.74
CA HIS A 34 18.29 -5.34 0.59
C HIS A 34 19.11 -5.65 1.85
N ASP A 35 19.63 -4.62 2.53
CA ASP A 35 20.27 -4.81 3.83
C ASP A 35 19.25 -5.26 4.90
N SER A 36 18.02 -4.73 4.87
CA SER A 36 16.99 -5.06 5.86
C SER A 36 16.47 -6.50 5.79
N ILE A 37 16.56 -7.15 4.63
CA ILE A 37 16.14 -8.55 4.43
C ILE A 37 17.32 -9.54 4.53
N ARG A 38 18.56 -9.03 4.62
CA ARG A 38 19.74 -9.89 4.73
C ARG A 38 19.62 -10.81 5.95
N GLY A 39 19.95 -12.08 5.75
CA GLY A 39 19.86 -13.12 6.78
C GLY A 39 18.47 -13.76 6.92
N VAL A 40 17.44 -13.26 6.23
CA VAL A 40 16.11 -13.91 6.20
C VAL A 40 16.06 -14.87 5.01
N ALA A 41 16.36 -16.15 5.26
CA ALA A 41 16.58 -17.14 4.20
C ALA A 41 15.41 -17.27 3.19
N CYS A 42 14.17 -17.26 3.66
CA CYS A 42 13.01 -17.37 2.76
C CYS A 42 12.84 -16.16 1.84
N LEU A 43 13.20 -14.96 2.29
CA LEU A 43 13.13 -13.74 1.47
C LEU A 43 14.29 -13.65 0.47
N ASN A 44 15.47 -14.17 0.81
CA ASN A 44 16.60 -14.26 -0.13
C ASN A 44 16.29 -15.15 -1.34
N ASN A 45 15.44 -16.17 -1.15
CA ASN A 45 15.02 -17.10 -2.19
C ASN A 45 13.71 -16.68 -2.87
N LEU A 46 13.06 -15.62 -2.39
CA LEU A 46 11.81 -15.14 -2.94
C LEU A 46 12.08 -14.29 -4.19
N SER A 47 11.60 -14.77 -5.34
CA SER A 47 11.63 -14.01 -6.58
C SER A 47 10.48 -13.00 -6.62
N ILE A 48 10.80 -11.72 -6.46
CA ILE A 48 9.86 -10.59 -6.56
C ILE A 48 10.39 -9.51 -7.49
N ASN A 49 9.47 -8.86 -8.20
CA ASN A 49 9.78 -7.75 -9.10
C ASN A 49 9.39 -6.41 -8.46
N ILE A 50 10.33 -5.79 -7.74
CA ILE A 50 10.08 -4.50 -7.07
C ILE A 50 10.06 -3.34 -8.06
N GLY A 51 9.07 -2.45 -7.92
CA GLY A 51 8.90 -1.23 -8.71
C GLY A 51 7.99 -1.39 -9.94
N ARG A 52 7.99 -0.36 -10.79
CA ARG A 52 7.06 -0.23 -11.94
C ARG A 52 5.59 -0.28 -11.50
N TRP A 53 4.90 -1.35 -11.86
CA TRP A 53 3.49 -1.60 -11.51
C TRP A 53 3.33 -2.20 -10.11
N ALA A 54 4.39 -2.71 -9.50
CA ALA A 54 4.40 -3.16 -8.11
C ALA A 54 4.85 -2.02 -7.17
N GLY A 55 4.70 -2.26 -5.86
CA GLY A 55 5.28 -1.44 -4.81
C GLY A 55 6.78 -1.21 -5.02
N ASN A 56 7.26 -0.02 -4.65
CA ASN A 56 8.67 0.36 -4.78
C ASN A 56 9.48 -0.05 -3.54
N TYR A 57 10.80 0.19 -3.52
CA TYR A 57 11.63 -0.30 -2.42
C TYR A 57 11.27 0.30 -1.05
N SER A 58 10.82 1.56 -1.01
CA SER A 58 10.33 2.18 0.24
C SER A 58 9.09 1.45 0.77
N PHE A 59 8.13 1.11 -0.10
CA PHE A 59 6.96 0.32 0.27
C PHE A 59 7.37 -1.03 0.88
N PHE A 60 8.24 -1.79 0.21
CA PHE A 60 8.65 -3.11 0.70
C PHE A 60 9.48 -3.04 2.00
N TYR A 61 10.29 -1.99 2.19
CA TYR A 61 10.97 -1.77 3.46
C TYR A 61 9.97 -1.50 4.59
N ILE A 62 9.00 -0.59 4.38
CA ILE A 62 7.96 -0.27 5.35
C ILE A 62 7.15 -1.52 5.71
N LEU A 63 6.69 -2.24 4.70
CA LEU A 63 5.95 -3.50 4.87
C LEU A 63 6.78 -4.50 5.68
N LYS A 64 8.05 -4.71 5.31
CA LYS A 64 8.94 -5.61 6.05
C LYS A 64 9.05 -5.23 7.52
N ARG A 65 9.28 -3.95 7.83
CA ARG A 65 9.42 -3.50 9.22
C ARG A 65 8.14 -3.70 10.01
N ILE A 66 6.98 -3.36 9.44
CA ILE A 66 5.67 -3.59 10.06
C ILE A 66 5.47 -5.08 10.36
N LEU A 67 5.72 -5.97 9.39
CA LEU A 67 5.50 -7.40 9.56
C LEU A 67 6.46 -8.04 10.58
N PHE A 68 7.72 -7.57 10.65
CA PHE A 68 8.71 -8.13 11.57
C PHE A 68 8.61 -7.57 12.99
N ASP A 69 8.43 -6.26 13.12
CA ASP A 69 8.49 -5.58 14.40
C ASP A 69 7.13 -5.60 15.12
N LEU A 70 6.03 -5.52 14.36
CA LEU A 70 4.69 -5.34 14.91
C LEU A 70 3.81 -6.58 14.76
N LYS A 71 4.14 -7.49 13.83
CA LYS A 71 3.51 -8.81 13.64
C LYS A 71 1.97 -8.77 13.70
N PRO A 72 1.31 -8.01 12.81
CA PRO A 72 -0.15 -7.88 12.81
C PRO A 72 -0.82 -9.24 12.56
N GLU A 73 -1.75 -9.68 13.40
CA GLU A 73 -2.38 -11.01 13.36
C GLU A 73 -3.34 -11.22 12.17
N SER A 74 -3.79 -10.14 11.56
CA SER A 74 -4.81 -10.15 10.50
C SER A 74 -4.56 -9.04 9.49
N ILE A 75 -4.37 -9.44 8.24
CA ILE A 75 -3.95 -8.56 7.14
C ILE A 75 -5.03 -8.56 6.06
N LEU A 76 -5.50 -7.37 5.70
CA LEU A 76 -6.26 -7.13 4.48
C LEU A 76 -5.37 -6.44 3.46
N GLU A 77 -5.24 -7.04 2.29
CA GLU A 77 -4.56 -6.47 1.15
C GLU A 77 -5.58 -6.20 0.03
N LEU A 78 -5.63 -4.97 -0.46
CA LEU A 78 -6.37 -4.59 -1.64
C LEU A 78 -5.37 -4.52 -2.80
N GLY A 79 -5.54 -5.41 -3.80
CA GLY A 79 -4.63 -5.60 -4.93
C GLY A 79 -3.72 -6.82 -4.76
N LEU A 80 -3.73 -7.73 -5.75
CA LEU A 80 -2.88 -8.92 -5.76
C LEU A 80 -1.55 -8.62 -6.46
N GLY A 81 -0.42 -8.95 -5.82
CA GLY A 81 0.87 -8.71 -6.45
C GLY A 81 2.09 -9.24 -5.71
N GLU A 82 3.22 -8.55 -5.90
CA GLU A 82 4.51 -8.94 -5.32
C GLU A 82 4.53 -8.78 -3.78
N SER A 83 3.75 -7.84 -3.24
CA SER A 83 3.47 -7.70 -1.82
C SER A 83 2.75 -8.92 -1.27
N SER A 84 1.76 -9.47 -1.99
CA SER A 84 1.07 -10.69 -1.61
C SER A 84 2.02 -11.89 -1.51
N LYS A 85 2.96 -12.03 -2.46
CA LYS A 85 4.02 -13.05 -2.37
C LYS A 85 4.87 -12.85 -1.13
N PHE A 86 5.28 -11.62 -0.86
CA PHE A 86 6.11 -11.27 0.29
C PHE A 86 5.45 -11.63 1.62
N VAL A 87 4.19 -11.19 1.84
CA VAL A 87 3.43 -11.54 3.05
C VAL A 87 3.26 -13.06 3.15
N SER A 88 2.81 -13.70 2.08
CA SER A 88 2.58 -15.14 2.02
C SER A 88 3.84 -15.96 2.34
N THR A 89 5.01 -15.55 1.84
CA THR A 89 6.29 -16.22 2.14
C THR A 89 6.67 -16.12 3.62
N LEU A 90 6.40 -14.99 4.27
CA LEU A 90 6.67 -14.85 5.71
C LEU A 90 5.74 -15.73 6.54
N VAL A 91 4.48 -15.83 6.13
CA VAL A 91 3.48 -16.68 6.79
C VAL A 91 3.80 -18.16 6.61
N SER A 92 4.10 -18.62 5.39
CA SER A 92 4.44 -20.02 5.11
C SER A 92 5.71 -20.51 5.82
N ASN A 93 6.63 -19.60 6.15
CA ASN A 93 7.87 -19.90 6.86
C ASN A 93 7.78 -19.68 8.38
N ASN A 94 6.57 -19.51 8.94
CA ASN A 94 6.34 -19.29 10.37
C ASN A 94 7.09 -18.08 10.97
N ILE A 95 7.50 -17.13 10.13
CA ILE A 95 8.09 -15.87 10.60
C ILE A 95 6.98 -14.95 11.14
N LEU A 96 5.81 -15.04 10.50
CA LEU A 96 4.63 -14.26 10.79
C LEU A 96 3.43 -15.20 10.99
N GLN A 97 2.76 -15.10 12.13
CA GLN A 97 1.53 -15.85 12.41
C GLN A 97 0.33 -14.95 12.15
N SER A 98 -0.09 -14.87 10.89
CA SER A 98 -1.16 -13.97 10.48
C SER A 98 -2.11 -14.63 9.50
N SER A 99 -3.39 -14.29 9.63
CA SER A 99 -4.35 -14.47 8.55
C SER A 99 -4.17 -13.37 7.51
N HIS A 100 -4.30 -13.72 6.23
CA HIS A 100 -4.05 -12.80 5.12
C HIS A 100 -5.14 -12.94 4.06
N ILE A 101 -5.93 -11.88 3.87
CA ILE A 101 -6.98 -11.82 2.85
C ILE A 101 -6.56 -10.82 1.79
N ILE A 102 -6.54 -11.25 0.53
CA ILE A 102 -6.18 -10.44 -0.63
C ILE A 102 -7.44 -10.25 -1.47
N ILE A 103 -7.80 -9.01 -1.77
CA ILE A 103 -8.93 -8.68 -2.64
C ILE A 103 -8.40 -8.31 -4.02
N GLU A 104 -8.88 -9.00 -5.05
CA GLU A 104 -8.48 -8.77 -6.45
C GLU A 104 -9.70 -8.80 -7.38
N HIS A 105 -9.69 -7.94 -8.39
CA HIS A 105 -10.77 -7.77 -9.36
C HIS A 105 -10.53 -8.47 -10.70
N ASP A 106 -9.28 -8.68 -11.10
CA ASP A 106 -8.95 -9.30 -12.38
C ASP A 106 -8.80 -10.83 -12.26
N LYS A 107 -9.81 -11.57 -12.74
CA LYS A 107 -9.81 -13.04 -12.75
C LYS A 107 -8.64 -13.65 -13.52
N GLU A 108 -8.24 -13.04 -14.63
CA GLU A 108 -7.11 -13.54 -15.41
C GLU A 108 -5.78 -13.27 -14.69
N TRP A 109 -5.68 -12.14 -13.99
CA TRP A 109 -4.54 -11.87 -13.11
C TRP A 109 -4.44 -12.87 -11.97
N ILE A 110 -5.56 -13.17 -11.27
CA ILE A 110 -5.61 -14.21 -10.22
C ILE A 110 -5.14 -15.55 -10.77
N LYS A 111 -5.65 -15.95 -11.94
CA LYS A 111 -5.29 -17.21 -12.60
C LYS A 111 -3.80 -17.25 -12.96
N LYS A 112 -3.25 -16.16 -13.48
CA LYS A 112 -1.83 -16.05 -13.81
C LYS A 112 -0.98 -16.14 -12.55
N PHE A 113 -1.33 -15.39 -11.51
CA PHE A 113 -0.63 -15.38 -10.23
C PHE A 113 -0.57 -16.79 -9.63
N ASN A 114 -1.70 -17.48 -9.52
CA ASN A 114 -1.78 -18.84 -8.95
C ASN A 114 -1.04 -19.90 -9.78
N LYS A 115 -0.75 -19.64 -11.06
CA LYS A 115 0.10 -20.51 -11.88
C LYS A 115 1.58 -20.34 -11.55
N GLU A 116 1.99 -19.15 -11.12
CA GLU A 116 3.38 -18.77 -10.89
C GLU A 116 3.79 -18.84 -9.41
N PHE A 117 2.83 -18.74 -8.49
CA PHE A 117 3.10 -18.68 -7.06
C PHE A 117 2.00 -19.38 -6.25
N GLU A 118 2.42 -20.21 -5.29
CA GLU A 118 1.53 -20.86 -4.33
C GLU A 118 1.47 -20.03 -3.05
N LEU A 119 0.27 -19.58 -2.69
CA LEU A 119 0.04 -18.88 -1.43
C LEU A 119 0.14 -19.81 -0.23
N SER A 120 0.48 -19.25 0.92
CA SER A 120 0.43 -19.97 2.20
C SER A 120 -1.00 -20.41 2.50
N GLY A 121 -1.17 -21.50 3.25
CA GLY A 121 -2.50 -21.96 3.67
C GLY A 121 -3.28 -20.96 4.55
N SER A 122 -2.65 -19.89 5.03
CA SER A 122 -3.27 -18.80 5.78
C SER A 122 -3.46 -17.53 4.95
N SER A 123 -3.20 -17.60 3.64
CA SER A 123 -3.44 -16.54 2.67
C SER A 123 -4.56 -16.95 1.71
N GLU A 124 -5.56 -16.09 1.54
CA GLU A 124 -6.72 -16.34 0.69
C GLU A 124 -6.93 -15.17 -0.29
N ILE A 125 -7.09 -15.48 -1.58
CA ILE A 125 -7.53 -14.50 -2.59
C ILE A 125 -9.05 -14.55 -2.68
N LYS A 126 -9.70 -13.40 -2.51
CA LYS A 126 -11.13 -13.22 -2.79
C LYS A 126 -11.32 -12.34 -4.01
N HIS A 127 -12.07 -12.85 -4.97
CA HIS A 127 -12.39 -12.11 -6.18
C HIS A 127 -13.58 -11.17 -5.95
N PHE A 128 -13.36 -9.87 -6.08
CA PHE A 128 -14.41 -8.83 -5.96
C PHE A 128 -14.39 -8.01 -7.26
N GLU A 129 -15.53 -7.89 -7.94
CA GLU A 129 -15.59 -7.09 -9.18
C GLU A 129 -15.28 -5.62 -8.89
N ALA A 130 -14.56 -4.97 -9.81
CA ALA A 130 -14.34 -3.54 -9.74
C ALA A 130 -15.49 -2.81 -10.44
N ILE A 131 -16.10 -1.85 -9.75
CA ILE A 131 -17.24 -1.06 -10.23
C ILE A 131 -16.98 0.44 -10.02
N ASP A 132 -17.58 1.27 -10.86
CA ASP A 132 -17.63 2.71 -10.61
C ASP A 132 -18.53 2.98 -9.39
N LYS A 133 -17.99 3.73 -8.43
CA LYS A 133 -18.68 4.19 -7.22
C LYS A 133 -18.61 5.71 -7.15
N ASP A 134 -19.64 6.33 -6.57
CA ASP A 134 -19.72 7.78 -6.43
C ASP A 134 -19.30 8.22 -5.02
N VAL A 135 -18.50 9.29 -4.95
CA VAL A 135 -18.10 9.98 -3.72
C VAL A 135 -17.96 11.46 -4.00
N LEU A 136 -18.63 12.32 -3.22
CA LEU A 136 -18.53 13.78 -3.34
C LEU A 136 -18.69 14.30 -4.79
N ASN A 137 -19.65 13.73 -5.53
CA ASN A 137 -19.92 14.01 -6.96
C ASN A 137 -18.75 13.68 -7.92
N GLN A 138 -17.84 12.83 -7.50
CA GLN A 138 -16.77 12.26 -8.32
C GLN A 138 -16.94 10.73 -8.38
N LYS A 139 -16.43 10.12 -9.45
CA LYS A 139 -16.38 8.67 -9.58
C LYS A 139 -15.00 8.14 -9.20
N TYR A 140 -14.98 7.00 -8.53
CA TYR A 140 -13.78 6.19 -8.34
C TYR A 140 -14.08 4.73 -8.66
N LEU A 141 -13.05 4.02 -9.12
CA LEU A 141 -13.11 2.57 -9.25
C LEU A 141 -12.89 1.93 -7.87
N GLY A 142 -13.85 1.13 -7.41
CA GLY A 142 -13.78 0.42 -6.13
C GLY A 142 -14.29 -1.01 -6.24
N TYR A 143 -14.07 -1.80 -5.19
CA TYR A 143 -14.55 -3.17 -5.11
C TYR A 143 -16.04 -3.22 -4.75
N GLN A 144 -16.79 -4.02 -5.50
CA GLN A 144 -18.18 -4.32 -5.22
C GLN A 144 -18.30 -5.01 -3.84
N ASP A 145 -19.26 -4.58 -3.03
CA ASP A 145 -19.58 -5.20 -1.74
C ASP A 145 -18.44 -5.21 -0.70
N ILE A 146 -17.43 -4.36 -0.83
CA ILE A 146 -16.29 -4.30 0.09
C ILE A 146 -16.71 -4.06 1.54
N GLU A 147 -17.80 -3.32 1.74
CA GLU A 147 -18.41 -3.04 3.05
C GLU A 147 -18.97 -4.28 3.75
N LYS A 148 -19.19 -5.39 3.03
CA LYS A 148 -19.64 -6.66 3.62
C LYS A 148 -18.48 -7.47 4.21
N LEU A 149 -17.24 -7.07 3.98
CA LEU A 149 -16.07 -7.75 4.52
C LEU A 149 -16.01 -7.55 6.04
N GLN A 150 -15.75 -8.64 6.78
CA GLN A 150 -15.56 -8.55 8.23
C GLN A 150 -14.37 -7.66 8.57
N ASN A 151 -14.55 -6.74 9.51
CA ASN A 151 -13.62 -5.63 9.70
C ASN A 151 -12.61 -5.81 10.84
N ASN A 152 -12.08 -7.02 10.98
CA ASN A 152 -11.22 -7.42 12.11
C ASN A 152 -9.73 -7.46 11.75
N PHE A 153 -9.30 -6.65 10.78
CA PHE A 153 -7.90 -6.57 10.37
C PHE A 153 -7.09 -5.59 11.24
N SER A 154 -5.84 -5.94 11.49
CA SER A 154 -4.85 -5.12 12.20
C SER A 154 -3.90 -4.41 11.23
N LEU A 155 -3.74 -4.92 10.00
CA LEU A 155 -3.02 -4.26 8.92
C LEU A 155 -3.87 -4.19 7.65
N TYR A 156 -3.92 -3.02 7.04
CA TYR A 156 -4.54 -2.75 5.75
C TYR A 156 -3.48 -2.28 4.76
N ILE A 157 -3.35 -2.97 3.62
CA ILE A 157 -2.43 -2.63 2.53
C ILE A 157 -3.27 -2.20 1.33
N ILE A 158 -3.16 -0.94 0.91
CA ILE A 158 -4.03 -0.33 -0.10
C ILE A 158 -3.23 -0.03 -1.37
N ASP A 159 -3.28 -0.95 -2.34
CA ASP A 159 -2.63 -0.82 -3.65
C ASP A 159 -3.59 -1.08 -4.85
N GLY A 160 -4.79 -1.61 -4.57
CA GLY A 160 -5.85 -1.90 -5.53
C GLY A 160 -7.19 -1.23 -5.17
N PRO A 161 -8.15 -1.16 -6.12
CA PRO A 161 -8.01 -1.54 -7.53
C PRO A 161 -7.24 -0.46 -8.30
N PHE A 162 -7.36 -0.40 -9.63
CA PHE A 162 -6.71 0.66 -10.41
C PHE A 162 -7.06 2.05 -9.90
N GLY A 163 -6.05 2.89 -9.73
CA GLY A 163 -6.27 4.18 -9.13
C GLY A 163 -7.04 5.15 -10.04
N SER A 164 -7.90 5.97 -9.44
CA SER A 164 -8.73 6.97 -10.12
C SER A 164 -8.07 8.35 -10.16
N SER A 165 -8.63 9.30 -10.91
CA SER A 165 -8.14 10.69 -10.93
C SER A 165 -8.37 11.38 -9.57
N SER A 166 -9.52 11.10 -8.98
CA SER A 166 -9.98 11.64 -7.70
C SER A 166 -10.39 10.49 -6.79
N TYR A 167 -10.24 10.65 -5.47
CA TYR A 167 -10.64 9.65 -4.46
C TYR A 167 -10.24 8.21 -4.83
N SER A 168 -8.99 8.04 -5.22
CA SER A 168 -8.46 6.75 -5.66
C SER A 168 -8.43 5.75 -4.50
N ARG A 169 -8.89 4.52 -4.73
CA ARG A 169 -8.91 3.43 -3.73
C ARG A 169 -9.69 3.82 -2.46
N TYR A 170 -10.80 4.53 -2.63
CA TYR A 170 -11.61 5.07 -1.53
C TYR A 170 -12.29 4.00 -0.66
N ASP A 171 -12.28 2.73 -1.06
CA ASP A 171 -12.88 1.63 -0.29
C ASP A 171 -12.32 1.53 1.15
N ILE A 172 -11.08 1.93 1.40
CA ILE A 172 -10.54 2.00 2.76
C ILE A 172 -11.32 2.98 3.66
N VAL A 173 -11.87 4.05 3.09
CA VAL A 173 -12.73 5.00 3.82
C VAL A 173 -14.06 4.34 4.16
N GLU A 174 -14.64 3.57 3.23
CA GLU A 174 -15.87 2.79 3.50
C GLU A 174 -15.65 1.77 4.62
N LEU A 175 -14.51 1.07 4.61
CA LEU A 175 -14.13 0.17 5.70
C LEU A 175 -13.93 0.91 7.03
N ALA A 176 -13.32 2.09 7.01
CA ALA A 176 -13.08 2.89 8.21
C ALA A 176 -14.38 3.40 8.86
N LYS A 177 -15.46 3.59 8.10
CA LYS A 177 -16.78 3.93 8.65
C LYS A 177 -17.30 2.88 9.63
N MET A 178 -16.87 1.62 9.49
CA MET A 178 -17.23 0.51 10.36
C MET A 178 -16.25 0.30 11.53
N PHE A 179 -15.18 1.10 11.65
CA PHE A 179 -14.25 0.97 12.78
C PHE A 179 -14.93 1.34 14.10
N THR A 180 -14.53 0.67 15.17
CA THR A 180 -14.87 1.05 16.54
C THR A 180 -13.77 1.95 17.11
N GLN A 181 -14.09 2.69 18.16
CA GLN A 181 -13.16 3.67 18.75
C GLN A 181 -11.91 2.99 19.35
N ASP A 182 -12.05 1.77 19.84
CA ASP A 182 -11.02 0.94 20.46
C ASP A 182 -10.23 0.10 19.45
N LYS A 183 -10.57 0.18 18.16
CA LYS A 183 -9.88 -0.59 17.11
C LYS A 183 -8.46 -0.06 16.92
N GLU A 184 -7.49 -0.95 17.08
CA GLU A 184 -6.08 -0.68 16.77
C GLU A 184 -5.73 -1.20 15.37
N PHE A 185 -5.04 -0.40 14.57
CA PHE A 185 -4.70 -0.76 13.19
C PHE A 185 -3.48 -0.01 12.64
N ILE A 186 -3.01 -0.53 11.51
CA ILE A 186 -2.04 0.07 10.60
C ILE A 186 -2.67 0.12 9.20
N ILE A 187 -2.58 1.26 8.53
CA ILE A 187 -2.98 1.42 7.12
C ILE A 187 -1.78 1.91 6.33
N ILE A 188 -1.44 1.21 5.25
CA ILE A 188 -0.45 1.62 4.26
C ILE A 188 -1.19 1.98 2.97
N ILE A 189 -1.08 3.21 2.51
CA ILE A 189 -1.60 3.66 1.21
C ILE A 189 -0.42 3.80 0.26
N ASP A 190 -0.37 2.96 -0.78
CA ASP A 190 0.64 3.08 -1.84
C ASP A 190 0.27 4.16 -2.89
N ASP A 191 1.24 4.58 -3.70
CA ASP A 191 1.15 5.67 -4.66
C ASP A 191 0.61 7.01 -4.11
N TYR A 192 0.82 7.28 -2.81
CA TYR A 192 0.36 8.51 -2.13
C TYR A 192 0.88 9.82 -2.75
N ASN A 193 1.84 9.76 -3.69
CA ASN A 193 2.24 10.92 -4.49
C ASN A 193 1.14 11.42 -5.46
N ARG A 194 0.17 10.57 -5.81
CA ARG A 194 -0.96 10.88 -6.70
C ARG A 194 -2.04 11.71 -5.99
N ALA A 195 -2.84 12.45 -6.77
CA ALA A 195 -3.87 13.34 -6.23
C ALA A 195 -5.04 12.56 -5.59
N GLY A 196 -5.61 11.58 -6.31
CA GLY A 196 -6.74 10.81 -5.80
C GLY A 196 -6.44 10.07 -4.48
N GLU A 197 -5.23 9.53 -4.32
CA GLU A 197 -4.79 8.86 -3.10
C GLU A 197 -4.66 9.84 -1.92
N LYS A 198 -4.29 11.10 -2.18
CA LYS A 198 -4.26 12.16 -1.16
C LYS A 198 -5.67 12.54 -0.71
N GLU A 199 -6.60 12.70 -1.65
CA GLU A 199 -8.00 13.01 -1.35
C GLU A 199 -8.66 11.87 -0.53
N THR A 200 -8.36 10.62 -0.88
CA THR A 200 -8.77 9.44 -0.10
C THR A 200 -8.19 9.49 1.31
N ALA A 201 -6.90 9.79 1.47
CA ALA A 201 -6.29 9.90 2.79
C ALA A 201 -6.88 11.03 3.63
N GLU A 202 -7.18 12.19 3.04
CA GLU A 202 -7.85 13.30 3.72
C GLU A 202 -9.23 12.89 4.23
N SER A 203 -10.02 12.22 3.38
CA SER A 203 -11.33 11.70 3.74
C SER A 203 -11.26 10.62 4.82
N LEU A 204 -10.26 9.73 4.75
CA LEU A 204 -9.99 8.72 5.77
C LEU A 204 -9.69 9.37 7.12
N LEU A 205 -8.79 10.35 7.16
CA LEU A 205 -8.44 11.07 8.39
C LEU A 205 -9.65 11.81 8.97
N GLN A 206 -10.51 12.37 8.13
CA GLN A 206 -11.76 12.99 8.57
C GLN A 206 -12.69 11.97 9.23
N VAL A 207 -12.94 10.83 8.58
CA VAL A 207 -13.79 9.75 9.13
C VAL A 207 -13.24 9.25 10.48
N LEU A 208 -11.93 9.03 10.57
CA LEU A 208 -11.29 8.59 11.83
C LEU A 208 -11.46 9.63 12.94
N LYS A 209 -11.30 10.92 12.63
CA LYS A 209 -11.51 12.02 13.57
C LYS A 209 -12.96 12.11 14.04
N GLU A 210 -13.93 12.00 13.13
CA GLU A 210 -15.37 12.01 13.46
C GLU A 210 -15.75 10.84 14.37
N LYS A 211 -15.06 9.71 14.24
CA LYS A 211 -15.22 8.51 15.09
C LYS A 211 -14.39 8.55 16.38
N SER A 212 -13.72 9.67 16.66
CA SER A 212 -12.85 9.84 17.84
C SER A 212 -11.74 8.78 17.94
N ILE A 213 -11.22 8.35 16.80
CA ILE A 213 -10.08 7.42 16.71
C ILE A 213 -8.80 8.27 16.56
N ASP A 214 -7.97 8.26 17.60
CA ASP A 214 -6.69 8.96 17.59
C ASP A 214 -5.67 8.23 16.71
N VAL A 215 -5.15 8.93 15.71
CA VAL A 215 -4.14 8.39 14.79
C VAL A 215 -2.92 9.29 14.66
N ASN A 216 -1.79 8.66 14.35
CA ASN A 216 -0.59 9.33 13.86
C ASN A 216 -0.31 8.83 12.43
N TYR A 217 0.33 9.65 11.62
CA TYR A 217 0.68 9.26 10.26
C TYR A 217 2.00 9.87 9.80
N LYS A 218 2.66 9.21 8.86
CA LYS A 218 3.90 9.67 8.25
C LYS A 218 3.94 9.28 6.77
N CYS A 219 4.41 10.21 5.95
CA CYS A 219 4.70 9.95 4.54
C CYS A 219 6.14 9.50 4.40
N TYR A 220 6.36 8.43 3.65
CA TYR A 220 7.67 7.94 3.26
C TYR A 220 7.80 8.08 1.74
N SER A 221 8.90 8.68 1.28
CA SER A 221 9.07 9.00 -0.14
C SER A 221 10.34 8.35 -0.70
N GLY A 222 10.16 7.55 -1.75
CA GLY A 222 11.19 7.11 -2.69
C GLY A 222 10.89 7.67 -4.09
N SER A 223 10.92 6.81 -5.12
CA SER A 223 10.39 7.19 -6.45
C SER A 223 8.87 7.35 -6.46
N LYS A 224 8.18 6.58 -5.60
CA LYS A 224 6.78 6.74 -5.21
C LYS A 224 6.71 7.08 -3.73
N SER A 225 5.54 7.49 -3.23
CA SER A 225 5.36 7.76 -1.80
C SER A 225 4.30 6.85 -1.20
N GLN A 226 4.49 6.50 0.07
CA GLN A 226 3.53 5.75 0.87
C GLN A 226 3.09 6.59 2.05
N LEU A 227 1.80 6.58 2.36
CA LEU A 227 1.30 7.10 3.63
C LEU A 227 1.06 5.93 4.58
N VAL A 228 1.66 6.01 5.77
CA VAL A 228 1.38 5.08 6.87
C VAL A 228 0.57 5.80 7.92
N ILE A 229 -0.60 5.27 8.26
CA ILE A 229 -1.50 5.75 9.30
C ILE A 229 -1.61 4.67 10.37
N VAL A 230 -1.46 5.04 11.63
CA VAL A 230 -1.48 4.11 12.76
C VAL A 230 -2.24 4.66 13.95
N THR A 231 -2.85 3.75 14.70
CA THR A 231 -3.34 4.01 16.06
C THR A 231 -2.19 3.95 17.07
N LYS A 232 -2.50 4.28 18.33
CA LYS A 232 -1.50 4.49 19.39
C LYS A 232 -0.58 3.28 19.62
N SER A 233 -1.11 2.06 19.57
CA SER A 233 -0.33 0.84 19.84
C SER A 233 0.73 0.57 18.76
N TYR A 234 0.53 1.11 17.55
CA TYR A 234 1.42 0.90 16.41
C TYR A 234 2.26 2.13 16.07
N LYS A 235 2.37 3.11 16.97
CA LYS A 235 3.14 4.35 16.73
C LYS A 235 4.59 4.12 16.31
N MET A 236 5.21 3.02 16.73
CA MET A 236 6.56 2.62 16.32
C MET A 236 6.69 2.37 14.80
N ALA A 237 5.60 2.11 14.08
CA ALA A 237 5.59 2.05 12.61
C ALA A 237 5.93 3.38 11.93
N LEU A 238 5.97 4.49 12.68
CA LEU A 238 6.33 5.81 12.15
C LEU A 238 7.80 6.19 12.40
N SER A 239 8.51 5.41 13.22
CA SER A 239 9.96 5.56 13.46
C SER A 239 10.81 4.68 12.54
N LEU A 240 10.22 4.20 11.42
CA LEU A 240 10.91 3.39 10.42
C LEU A 240 11.91 4.19 9.60
#